data_AF-A0A349KR63-F1
#
_entry.id   AF-A0A349KR63-F1
#
_cell.length_a   1.000
_cell.length_b   1.000
_cell.length_c   1.000
_cell.angle_alpha   90.00
_cell.angle_beta   90.00
_cell.angle_gamma   90.00
#
_symmetry.space_group_name_H-M   'P 1'
#
loop_
_entity.id
_entity.type
_entity.pdbx_description
1 polymer ?
#
loop_
_entity_poly.entity_id
_entity_poly.type
_entity_poly.pdbx_seq_one_letter_code
_entity_poly.pdbx_strand_id
1 'polypeptide(L)' 'QGPLVQHLEKRGPGIHHLCFRSDNLDEDVVNLKGKGYRFLSDEPSVGAHNTRVIFIHPKSCDGVLIELNEYPEGH' A
#
# COMPACT_ATOMS: atom_id res chain seq x y z
N GLN A 1 -13.32 14.54 0.48
CA GLN A 1 -13.82 13.26 1.03
C GLN A 1 -12.66 12.26 1.00
N GLY A 2 -12.38 11.56 2.09
CA GLY A 2 -11.22 10.66 2.20
C GLY A 2 -11.43 9.28 1.54
N PRO A 3 -10.36 8.50 1.35
CA PRO A 3 -10.41 7.18 0.67
C PRO A 3 -11.42 6.22 1.31
N LEU A 4 -11.53 6.25 2.63
CA LEU A 4 -12.46 5.42 3.40
C LEU A 4 -13.94 5.70 3.06
N VAL A 5 -14.32 6.97 2.92
CA VAL A 5 -15.71 7.36 2.59
C VAL A 5 -16.09 6.80 1.23
N GLN A 6 -15.21 6.98 0.24
CA GLN A 6 -15.45 6.45 -1.11
C GLN A 6 -15.51 4.91 -1.14
N HIS A 7 -14.72 4.23 -0.30
CA HIS A 7 -14.80 2.78 -0.18
C HIS A 7 -16.15 2.35 0.37
N LEU A 8 -16.61 2.95 1.47
CA LEU A 8 -17.89 2.63 2.10
C LEU A 8 -19.07 2.85 1.14
N GLU A 9 -19.06 3.95 0.38
CA GLU A 9 -20.09 4.24 -0.62
C GLU A 9 -20.12 3.23 -1.77
N LYS A 10 -18.96 2.74 -2.22
CA LYS A 10 -18.86 1.83 -3.38
C LYS A 10 -18.98 0.35 -3.03
N ARG A 11 -18.56 -0.05 -1.84
CA ARG A 11 -18.39 -1.47 -1.44
C ARG A 11 -19.15 -1.83 -0.17
N GLY A 12 -19.65 -0.86 0.60
CA GLY A 12 -20.20 -1.09 1.92
C GLY A 12 -19.12 -1.36 2.99
N PRO A 13 -19.53 -1.70 4.23
CA PRO A 13 -18.61 -2.05 5.29
C PRO A 13 -17.88 -3.37 5.01
N GLY A 14 -16.60 -3.45 5.39
CA GLY A 14 -15.78 -4.65 5.19
C GLY A 14 -14.28 -4.37 5.31
N ILE A 15 -13.46 -5.30 4.82
CA ILE A 15 -12.00 -5.14 4.76
C ILE A 15 -11.64 -4.12 3.68
N HIS A 16 -10.94 -3.05 4.07
CA HIS A 16 -10.52 -2.00 3.16
C HIS A 16 -9.28 -2.39 2.33
N HIS A 17 -8.25 -2.90 3.02
CA HIS A 17 -6.96 -3.27 2.45
C HIS A 17 -6.21 -4.19 3.41
N LEU A 18 -5.14 -4.83 2.92
CA LEU A 18 -4.17 -5.56 3.74
C LEU A 18 -2.86 -4.78 3.75
N CYS A 19 -2.17 -4.76 4.89
CA CYS A 19 -0.88 -4.12 5.03
C CYS A 19 0.18 -5.15 5.39
N PHE A 20 1.29 -5.17 4.65
CA PHE A 20 2.45 -6.01 4.93
C PHE A 20 3.63 -5.12 5.31
N ARG A 21 4.35 -5.55 6.37
CA ARG A 21 5.60 -4.91 6.76
C ARG A 21 6.72 -5.36 5.82
N SER A 22 7.47 -4.38 5.35
CA SER A 22 8.71 -4.52 4.59
C SER A 22 9.89 -4.16 5.50
N ASP A 23 10.99 -4.89 5.33
CA ASP A 23 12.27 -4.56 5.96
C ASP A 23 13.09 -3.57 5.11
N ASN A 24 12.79 -3.48 3.81
CA ASN A 24 13.42 -2.55 2.86
C ASN A 24 12.43 -2.23 1.72
N LEU A 25 11.69 -1.14 1.88
CA LEU A 25 10.59 -0.74 1.01
C LEU A 25 11.07 -0.37 -0.39
N ASP A 26 12.24 0.25 -0.50
CA ASP A 26 12.79 0.66 -1.80
C ASP A 26 13.17 -0.56 -2.64
N GLU A 27 13.81 -1.55 -2.02
CA GLU A 27 14.14 -2.82 -2.68
C GLU A 27 12.87 -3.58 -3.09
N ASP A 28 11.88 -3.68 -2.21
CA ASP A 28 10.61 -4.33 -2.51
C ASP A 28 9.87 -3.66 -3.66
N VAL A 29 9.84 -2.32 -3.70
CA VAL A 29 9.22 -1.56 -4.78
C VAL A 29 9.92 -1.84 -6.11
N VAL A 30 11.25 -1.83 -6.15
CA VAL A 30 12.02 -2.14 -7.37
C VAL A 30 11.72 -3.57 -7.83
N ASN A 31 11.79 -4.53 -6.91
CA ASN A 31 11.56 -5.94 -7.21
C ASN A 31 10.14 -6.21 -7.74
N LEU A 32 9.13 -5.62 -7.10
CA LEU A 32 7.73 -5.78 -7.50
C LEU A 32 7.40 -5.05 -8.81
N LYS A 33 7.95 -3.85 -9.04
CA LYS A 33 7.86 -3.19 -10.35
C LYS A 33 8.48 -4.06 -11.46
N GLY A 34 9.64 -4.66 -11.20
CA GLY A 34 10.30 -5.59 -12.12
C GLY A 34 9.47 -6.85 -12.44
N LYS A 35 8.62 -7.28 -11.50
CA LYS A 35 7.65 -8.38 -11.69
C LYS A 35 6.33 -7.94 -12.36
N GLY A 36 6.18 -6.66 -12.71
CA GLY A 36 5.01 -6.12 -13.39
C GLY A 36 3.87 -5.66 -12.46
N TYR A 37 4.11 -5.56 -11.15
CA TYR A 37 3.13 -4.98 -10.23
C TYR A 37 2.99 -3.48 -10.46
N ARG A 38 1.75 -3.00 -10.37
CA ARG A 38 1.42 -1.59 -10.53
C ARG A 38 1.21 -0.96 -9.16
N PHE A 39 1.80 0.20 -8.94
CA PHE A 39 1.61 0.97 -7.72
C PHE A 39 0.65 2.14 -7.97
N LEU A 40 0.04 2.66 -6.89
CA LEU A 40 -0.83 3.84 -6.96
C LEU A 40 -0.04 5.14 -7.02
N SER A 41 1.23 5.13 -6.58
CA SER A 41 2.18 6.24 -6.63
C SER A 41 3.52 5.79 -7.20
N ASP A 42 4.33 6.74 -7.64
CA ASP A 42 5.68 6.45 -8.17
C ASP A 42 6.67 6.09 -7.07
N GLU A 43 6.55 6.72 -5.90
CA GLU A 43 7.46 6.57 -4.75
C GLU A 43 6.68 6.37 -3.43
N PRO A 44 7.32 5.78 -2.40
CA PRO A 44 6.76 5.74 -1.05
C PRO A 44 6.52 7.12 -0.47
N SER A 45 5.47 7.24 0.34
CA SER A 45 5.10 8.46 1.07
C SER A 45 5.15 8.25 2.58
N VAL A 46 5.17 9.33 3.36
CA VAL A 46 5.08 9.23 4.82
C VAL A 46 3.63 8.94 5.23
N GLY A 47 3.43 7.83 5.93
CA GLY A 47 2.18 7.38 6.52
C GLY A 47 2.04 7.75 8.00
N ALA A 48 1.17 7.02 8.69
CA ALA A 48 0.96 7.19 10.13
C ALA A 48 2.21 6.79 10.93
N HIS A 49 2.41 7.37 12.13
CA HIS A 49 3.58 7.08 12.98
C HIS A 49 4.94 7.26 12.29
N ASN A 50 5.01 8.16 11.29
CA ASN A 50 6.22 8.41 10.52
C ASN A 50 6.77 7.18 9.77
N THR A 51 5.91 6.18 9.50
CA THR A 51 6.27 5.03 8.66
C THR A 51 6.29 5.44 7.20
N ARG A 52 7.09 4.76 6.39
CA ARG A 52 7.03 4.89 4.93
C ARG A 52 5.99 3.91 4.41
N VAL A 53 5.15 4.33 3.48
CA VAL A 53 4.07 3.50 2.93
C VAL A 53 3.95 3.67 1.42
N ILE A 54 3.58 2.59 0.73
CA ILE A 54 3.19 2.60 -0.69
C ILE A 54 2.09 1.58 -0.94
N PHE A 55 1.22 1.84 -1.92
CA PHE A 55 0.09 0.99 -2.23
C PHE A 55 0.23 0.32 -3.60
N ILE A 56 -0.02 -0.98 -3.65
CA ILE A 56 -0.14 -1.76 -4.88
C ILE A 56 -1.58 -1.66 -5.39
N HIS A 57 -1.73 -1.35 -6.68
CA HIS A 57 -3.03 -1.22 -7.31
C HIS A 57 -3.77 -2.57 -7.28
N PRO A 58 -5.06 -2.61 -6.91
CA PRO A 58 -5.86 -3.84 -6.89
C PRO A 58 -5.88 -4.68 -8.17
N LYS A 59 -5.55 -4.09 -9.34
CA LYS A 59 -5.47 -4.81 -10.62
C LYS A 59 -4.27 -5.76 -10.69
N SER A 60 -3.30 -5.61 -9.80
CA SER A 60 -2.15 -6.51 -9.66
C SER A 60 -2.36 -7.58 -8.59
N CYS A 61 -3.47 -7.53 -7.85
CA CYS A 61 -3.70 -8.35 -6.65
C CYS A 61 -5.17 -8.82 -6.56
N ASP A 62 -5.77 -9.24 -7.69
CA ASP A 62 -7.12 -9.82 -7.78
C ASP A 62 -8.24 -9.02 -7.06
N GLY A 63 -8.13 -7.69 -7.10
CA GLY A 63 -9.10 -6.78 -6.50
C GLY A 63 -8.81 -6.38 -5.06
N VAL A 64 -7.72 -6.85 -4.46
CA VAL A 64 -7.27 -6.48 -3.10
C VAL A 64 -6.34 -5.27 -3.16
N LEU A 65 -6.64 -4.23 -2.38
CA LEU A 65 -5.70 -3.13 -2.15
C LEU A 65 -4.65 -3.61 -1.14
N ILE A 66 -3.38 -3.54 -1.51
CA ILE A 66 -2.26 -3.91 -0.64
C ILE A 66 -1.43 -2.67 -0.32
N GLU A 67 -1.16 -2.47 0.96
CA GLU A 67 -0.17 -1.52 1.48
C GLU A 67 1.11 -2.27 1.82
N LEU A 68 2.25 -1.70 1.45
CA LEU A 68 3.55 -2.06 2.01
C LEU A 68 4.00 -0.92 2.90
N ASN A 69 4.45 -1.24 4.12
CA ASN A 69 4.99 -0.25 5.04
C ASN A 69 6.38 -0.61 5.57
N GLU A 70 7.16 0.41 5.89
CA GLU A 70 8.45 0.28 6.55
C GLU A 70 8.45 1.21 7.76
N TYR A 71 8.77 0.62 8.92
CA TYR A 71 8.91 1.38 10.16
C TYR A 71 10.29 2.05 10.21
N PRO A 72 10.40 3.22 10.86
CA PRO A 72 11.70 3.80 11.17
C PRO A 72 12.56 2.79 11.94
N GLU A 73 13.88 2.84 11.76
CA GLU A 73 14.80 1.99 12.52
C GLU A 73 14.55 2.10 14.03
N GLY A 74 14.47 0.96 14.71
CA GLY A 74 14.24 0.89 16.17
C GLY A 74 12.78 0.71 16.61
N HIS A 75 11.85 0.42 15.69
CA HIS A 75 10.44 0.13 15.97
C HIS A 75 9.99 -1.31 15.67
#